data_AF-A0A0M2K3X4-F1
#
_entry.id   AF-A0A0M2K3X4-F1
#
_cell.length_a   1.000
_cell.length_b   1.000
_cell.length_c   1.000
_cell.angle_alpha   90.00
_cell.angle_beta   90.00
_cell.angle_gamma   90.00
#
_symmetry.space_group_name_H-M   'P 1'
#
loop_
_entity.id
_entity.type
_entity.pdbx_description
1 polymer ?
#
loop_
_entity_poly.entity_id
_entity_poly.type
_entity_poly.pdbx_seq_one_letter_code
_entity_poly.pdbx_strand_id
1 'polypeptide(L)' 'MAGSRLQPHEWLLLVPQPTRADMKQDVATYIRHYNLERNHAADGGLSPALYERLTEKKVSGLN' A
#
# COMPACT_ATOMS: atom_id res chain seq x y z
N MET A 1 40.14 -23.47 14.31
CA MET A 1 39.38 -22.39 13.63
C MET A 1 38.11 -23.02 13.08
N ALA A 2 37.00 -22.98 13.81
CA ALA A 2 35.73 -23.52 13.33
C ALA A 2 35.03 -22.44 12.51
N GLY A 3 34.95 -22.62 11.19
CA GLY A 3 34.11 -21.80 10.33
C GLY A 3 32.65 -22.13 10.61
N SER A 4 31.94 -21.23 11.30
CA SER A 4 30.50 -21.35 11.52
C SER A 4 29.78 -21.25 10.18
N ARG A 5 29.29 -22.38 9.69
CA ARG A 5 28.43 -22.46 8.51
C ARG A 5 27.05 -21.91 8.89
N LEU A 6 26.71 -20.74 8.37
CA LEU A 6 25.37 -20.18 8.49
C LEU A 6 24.34 -21.19 7.95
N GLN A 7 23.31 -21.47 8.73
CA GLN A 7 22.24 -22.35 8.30
C GLN A 7 21.42 -21.65 7.20
N PRO A 8 20.82 -22.40 6.25
CA PRO A 8 20.10 -21.83 5.10
C PRO A 8 18.92 -20.90 5.45
N HIS A 9 18.50 -20.82 6.71
CA HIS A 9 17.44 -19.93 7.19
C HIS A 9 17.97 -18.69 7.94
N GLU A 10 19.27 -18.65 8.29
CA GLU A 10 19.83 -17.55 9.09
C GLU A 10 20.08 -16.29 8.27
N TRP A 11 20.15 -16.39 6.92
CA TRP A 11 20.36 -15.23 6.07
C TRP A 11 19.24 -14.19 6.21
N LEU A 12 18.01 -14.61 6.53
CA LEU A 12 16.87 -13.71 6.73
C LEU A 12 17.05 -12.81 7.97
N LEU A 13 17.78 -13.29 8.98
CA LEU A 13 18.08 -12.53 10.20
C LEU A 13 19.21 -11.51 10.01
N LEU A 14 19.99 -11.67 8.94
CA LEU A 14 21.07 -10.74 8.57
C LEU A 14 20.57 -9.58 7.69
N VAL A 15 19.35 -9.69 7.15
CA VAL A 15 18.71 -8.60 6.41
C VAL A 15 18.19 -7.56 7.42
N PRO A 16 18.56 -6.27 7.26
CA PRO A 16 17.98 -5.19 8.05
C PRO A 16 16.45 -5.23 7.97
N GLN A 17 15.80 -5.42 9.11
CA GLN A 17 14.35 -5.42 9.18
C GLN A 17 13.86 -3.96 9.16
N PRO A 18 12.82 -3.64 8.36
CA PRO A 18 12.22 -2.32 8.37
C PRO A 18 11.80 -1.94 9.78
N THR A 19 12.11 -0.71 10.18
CA THR A 19 11.63 -0.24 11.48
C THR A 19 10.12 -0.03 11.41
N ARG A 20 9.47 0.04 12.57
CA ARG A 20 8.06 0.42 12.63
C ARG A 20 7.79 1.79 11.98
N ALA A 21 8.76 2.70 11.99
CA ALA A 21 8.63 4.00 11.34
C ALA A 21 8.64 3.85 9.80
N ASP A 22 9.55 3.04 9.27
CA ASP A 22 9.63 2.76 7.84
C ASP A 22 8.34 2.10 7.34
N MET A 23 7.86 1.08 8.05
CA MET A 23 6.59 0.40 7.71
C MET A 23 5.41 1.37 7.69
N LYS A 24 5.35 2.34 8.61
CA LYS A 24 4.30 3.36 8.62
C LYS A 24 4.39 4.25 7.39
N GLN A 25 5.60 4.64 7.00
CA GLN A 25 5.82 5.48 5.83
C GLN A 25 5.45 4.72 4.55
N ASP A 26 5.81 3.44 4.46
CA ASP A 26 5.43 2.58 3.34
C ASP A 26 3.92 2.44 3.22
N VAL A 27 3.22 2.19 4.33
CA VAL A 27 1.74 2.10 4.35
C VAL A 27 1.10 3.43 3.96
N ALA A 28 1.60 4.55 4.49
CA ALA A 28 1.08 5.87 4.13
C ALA A 28 1.27 6.17 2.63
N THR A 29 2.43 5.81 2.09
CA THR A 29 2.76 5.97 0.66
C THR A 29 1.85 5.09 -0.20
N TYR A 30 1.66 3.84 0.20
CA TYR A 30 0.77 2.90 -0.48
C TYR A 30 -0.69 3.39 -0.50
N ILE A 31 -1.22 3.83 0.63
CA ILE A 31 -2.60 4.35 0.73
C ILE A 31 -2.79 5.58 -0.16
N ARG A 32 -1.82 6.51 -0.15
CA ARG A 32 -1.85 7.69 -1.02
C ARG A 32 -1.88 7.30 -2.49
N HIS A 33 -0.99 6.40 -2.90
CA HIS A 33 -0.94 5.91 -4.27
C HIS A 33 -2.26 5.24 -4.68
N TYR A 34 -2.78 4.32 -3.84
CA TYR A 34 -4.03 3.62 -4.12
C TYR A 34 -5.21 4.58 -4.26
N ASN A 35 -5.38 5.53 -3.33
CA ASN A 35 -6.56 6.39 -3.31
C ASN A 35 -6.54 7.49 -4.38
N LEU A 36 -5.36 8.04 -4.69
CA LEU A 36 -5.25 9.27 -5.49
C LEU A 36 -4.68 9.05 -6.89
N GLU A 37 -3.74 8.11 -7.05
CA GLU A 37 -2.94 7.99 -8.27
C GLU A 37 -3.28 6.73 -9.07
N ARG A 38 -3.77 5.68 -8.40
CA ARG A 38 -4.09 4.41 -9.04
C ARG A 38 -5.20 4.61 -10.06
N ASN A 39 -4.88 4.35 -11.33
CA ASN A 39 -5.85 4.28 -12.40
C ASN A 39 -6.67 2.99 -12.24
N HIS A 40 -7.94 3.11 -11.88
CA HIS A 40 -8.82 1.98 -11.60
C HIS A 40 -9.69 1.69 -12.84
N ALA A 41 -9.27 0.71 -13.66
CA ALA A 41 -9.93 0.42 -14.94
C ALA A 41 -11.43 0.07 -14.80
N ALA A 42 -11.82 -0.54 -13.67
CA ALA A 42 -13.22 -0.81 -13.37
C ALA A 42 -14.05 0.47 -13.14
N ASP A 43 -13.41 1.55 -12.70
CA ASP A 43 -14.05 2.83 -12.36
C ASP A 43 -13.95 3.83 -13.52
N GLY A 44 -13.79 3.34 -14.75
CA GLY A 44 -13.60 4.17 -15.94
C GLY A 44 -12.22 4.85 -15.98
N GLY A 45 -11.26 4.31 -15.25
CA GLY A 45 -9.90 4.83 -15.14
C GLY A 45 -9.73 6.02 -14.20
N LEU A 46 -10.75 6.29 -13.40
CA LEU A 46 -10.68 7.25 -12.31
C LEU A 46 -9.88 6.66 -11.14
N SER A 47 -9.33 7.53 -10.31
CA SER A 47 -8.83 7.09 -9.01
C SER A 47 -10.00 6.79 -8.07
N PRO A 48 -9.84 5.86 -7.10
CA PRO A 48 -10.90 5.52 -6.16
C PRO A 48 -11.53 6.74 -5.47
N ALA A 49 -10.70 7.69 -5.01
CA ALA A 49 -11.21 8.90 -4.36
C ALA A 49 -12.01 9.82 -5.31
N LEU A 50 -11.65 9.86 -6.59
CA LEU A 50 -12.37 10.66 -7.59
C LEU A 50 -13.69 9.98 -7.97
N TYR A 51 -13.67 8.66 -8.11
CA TYR A 51 -14.88 7.87 -8.37
C TYR A 51 -15.92 8.11 -7.27
N GLU A 52 -15.55 7.95 -5.99
CA GLU A 52 -16.46 8.15 -4.86
C GLU A 52 -17.07 9.56 -4.83
N ARG A 53 -16.28 10.62 -5.06
CA ARG A 53 -16.79 11.99 -5.13
C ARG A 53 -17.81 12.22 -6.24
N LEU A 54 -17.66 11.49 -7.35
CA LEU A 54 -18.57 11.59 -8.50
C LEU A 54 -19.82 10.73 -8.32
N THR A 55 -19.72 9.59 -7.62
CA THR A 55 -20.86 8.71 -7.31
C THR A 55 -21.70 9.26 -6.15
N GLU A 56 -21.11 9.84 -5.12
CA GLU A 56 -21.81 10.45 -3.97
C GLU A 56 -22.77 11.57 -4.41
N LYS A 57 -22.45 12.29 -5.49
CA LYS A 57 -23.34 13.31 -6.07
C LYS A 57 -24.64 12.75 -6.65
N LYS A 58 -24.72 11.45 -6.95
CA LYS A 58 -25.92 10.81 -7.50
C LYS A 58 -26.94 10.37 -6.46
N VAL A 59 -26.71 10.64 -5.17
CA VAL A 59 -27.63 10.23 -4.08
C VAL A 59 -28.47 11.39 -3.50
N SER A 60 -28.65 12.50 -4.23
CA SER A 60 -29.73 13.44 -3.92
C SER A 60 -31.05 12.94 -4.54
N GLY A 61 -31.65 11.95 -3.91
CA GLY A 61 -32.94 11.40 -4.31
C GLY A 61 -33.69 10.88 -3.10
N LEU A 62 -34.24 11.81 -2.30
CA LEU A 62 -35.48 11.73 -1.53
C LEU A 62 -35.69 13.06 -0.79
N ASN A 63 -36.24 14.04 -1.50
CA ASN A 63 -37.17 15.08 -1.03
C ASN A 63 -37.89 15.67 -2.24
#